data_AF-A0A0V1DFN3-F1
#
_entry.id   AF-A0A0V1DFN3-F1
#
_cell.length_a   1.000
_cell.length_b   1.000
_cell.length_c   1.000
_cell.angle_alpha   90.00
_cell.angle_beta   90.00
_cell.angle_gamma   90.00
#
_symmetry.space_group_name_H-M   'P 1'
#
loop_
_entity.id
_entity.type
_entity.pdbx_description
1 polymer ?
#
loop_
_entity_poly.entity_id
_entity_poly.type
_entity_poly.pdbx_seq_one_letter_code
_entity_poly.pdbx_strand_id
1 'polypeptide(L)'
;MQQGNIPYRKSHAVALVRAESPQPELIAHSRVREAVEKMTLAVILRDFTDVLSTLDEDLRRTRVIRHAIQTGDAKPVRCFPRRILYYQQVDEMLRRDAVELSSSHWASPIILVKKDES
;
A
#
# COMPACT_ATOMS: atom_id res chain seq x y z
N MET A 1 -58.46 -46.93 34.92
CA MET A 1 -57.72 -46.76 33.66
C MET A 1 -56.27 -46.51 34.04
N GLN A 2 -55.47 -47.57 33.97
CA GLN A 2 -54.03 -47.61 34.26
C GLN A 2 -53.27 -47.26 32.98
N GLN A 3 -52.25 -46.41 33.06
CA GLN A 3 -51.00 -46.33 32.25
C GLN A 3 -50.54 -44.86 32.14
N GLY A 4 -49.25 -44.53 32.28
CA GLY A 4 -48.09 -45.39 32.45
C GLY A 4 -46.89 -44.55 32.88
N ASN A 5 -46.05 -45.12 33.74
CA ASN A 5 -44.77 -44.53 34.12
C ASN A 5 -43.76 -44.81 33.00
N ILE A 6 -43.34 -43.77 32.28
CA ILE A 6 -42.18 -43.85 31.39
C ILE A 6 -40.93 -43.77 32.28
N PRO A 7 -40.05 -44.79 32.31
CA PRO A 7 -38.83 -44.72 33.10
C PRO A 7 -37.88 -43.73 32.42
N TYR A 8 -37.49 -42.69 33.18
CA TYR A 8 -36.49 -41.72 32.74
C TYR A 8 -35.15 -42.45 32.54
N ARG A 9 -34.75 -42.66 31.29
CA ARG A 9 -33.45 -43.24 30.92
C ARG A 9 -32.39 -42.23 31.35
N LYS A 10 -31.53 -42.63 32.30
CA LYS A 10 -30.37 -41.84 32.74
C LYS A 10 -29.60 -41.33 31.50
N SER A 11 -29.52 -40.02 31.36
CA SER A 11 -28.69 -39.37 30.35
C SER A 11 -27.26 -39.87 30.49
N HIS A 12 -26.73 -40.47 29.43
CA HIS A 12 -25.30 -40.74 29.37
C HIS A 12 -24.61 -39.38 29.36
N ALA A 13 -23.67 -39.18 30.29
CA ALA A 13 -22.84 -38.00 30.31
C ALA A 13 -22.11 -37.92 28.96
N VAL A 14 -22.41 -36.88 28.18
CA VAL A 14 -21.59 -36.52 27.03
C VAL A 14 -20.24 -36.13 27.60
N ALA A 15 -19.22 -36.95 27.35
CA ALA A 15 -17.86 -36.58 27.69
C ALA A 15 -17.57 -35.24 27.01
N LEU A 16 -17.25 -34.22 27.81
CA LEU A 16 -16.67 -32.99 27.33
C LEU A 16 -15.40 -33.40 26.59
N VAL A 17 -15.44 -33.44 25.26
CA VAL A 17 -14.24 -33.56 24.44
C VAL A 17 -13.41 -32.35 24.83
N ARG A 18 -12.35 -32.61 25.59
CA ARG A 18 -11.30 -31.64 25.86
C ARG A 18 -10.90 -31.11 24.50
N ALA A 19 -11.18 -29.84 24.23
CA ALA A 19 -10.51 -29.16 23.14
C ALA A 19 -9.03 -29.25 23.50
N GLU A 20 -8.33 -30.20 22.90
CA GLU A 20 -6.87 -30.32 22.98
C GLU A 20 -6.36 -28.94 22.57
N SER A 21 -5.94 -28.16 23.57
CA SER A 21 -5.20 -26.93 23.31
C SER A 21 -4.02 -27.32 22.43
N PRO A 22 -3.74 -26.59 21.34
CA PRO A 22 -2.63 -26.91 20.47
C PRO A 22 -1.37 -27.07 21.33
N GLN A 23 -0.74 -28.24 21.24
CA GLN A 23 0.41 -28.60 22.06
C GLN A 23 1.45 -27.45 21.99
N PRO A 24 2.07 -27.06 23.11
CA PRO A 24 2.94 -25.88 23.18
C PRO A 24 4.10 -25.91 22.18
N GLU A 25 4.54 -27.11 21.77
CA GLU A 25 5.55 -27.34 20.73
C GLU A 25 5.10 -26.86 19.35
N LEU A 26 3.85 -27.11 18.96
CA LEU A 26 3.27 -26.67 17.69
C LEU A 26 3.21 -25.13 17.57
N ILE A 27 2.94 -24.45 18.69
CA ILE A 27 2.94 -22.99 18.78
C ILE A 27 4.38 -22.44 18.76
N ALA A 28 5.34 -23.14 19.37
CA ALA A 28 6.75 -22.74 19.31
C ALA A 28 7.30 -22.84 17.88
N HIS A 29 6.99 -23.92 17.15
CA HIS A 29 7.44 -24.11 15.76
C HIS A 29 6.85 -23.06 14.80
N SER A 30 5.59 -22.65 14.98
CA SER A 30 5.00 -21.61 14.15
C SER A 30 5.63 -20.23 14.39
N ARG A 31 5.96 -19.89 15.64
CA ARG A 31 6.65 -18.65 16.00
C ARG A 31 8.09 -18.59 15.50
N VAL A 32 8.80 -19.72 15.55
CA VAL A 32 10.16 -19.83 14.98
C VAL A 32 10.12 -19.65 13.47
N ARG A 33 9.15 -20.28 12.79
CA ARG A 33 8.96 -20.11 11.34
C ARG A 33 8.66 -18.66 10.98
N GLU A 34 7.74 -18.00 11.70
CA GLU A 34 7.41 -16.59 11.48
C GLU A 34 8.63 -15.67 11.69
N ALA A 35 9.47 -15.96 12.70
CA ALA A 35 10.70 -15.21 12.95
C ALA A 35 11.71 -15.38 11.80
N VAL A 36 11.85 -16.59 11.26
CA VAL A 36 12.73 -16.87 10.10
C VAL A 36 12.22 -16.17 8.84
N GLU A 37 10.91 -16.20 8.59
CA GLU A 37 10.28 -15.52 7.45
C GLU A 37 10.47 -14.00 7.53
N LYS A 38 10.26 -13.39 8.71
CA LYS A 38 10.51 -11.96 8.94
C LYS A 38 11.98 -11.59 8.73
N MET A 39 12.91 -12.42 9.20
CA MET A 39 14.34 -12.17 9.03
C MET A 39 14.74 -12.25 7.55
N THR A 40 14.19 -13.22 6.82
CA THR A 40 14.41 -13.37 5.38
C THR A 40 13.86 -12.16 4.61
N LEU A 41 12.64 -11.72 4.94
CA LEU A 41 12.04 -10.53 4.36
C LEU A 41 12.88 -9.28 4.63
N ALA A 42 13.37 -9.12 5.86
CA ALA A 42 14.21 -7.98 6.22
C ALA A 42 15.53 -7.93 5.42
N VAL A 43 16.13 -9.09 5.11
CA VAL A 43 17.31 -9.18 4.24
C VAL A 43 16.94 -8.74 2.82
N ILE A 44 15.88 -9.29 2.25
CA ILE A 44 15.45 -8.95 0.89
C ILE A 44 15.12 -7.45 0.77
N LEU A 45 14.35 -6.90 1.70
CA LEU A 45 14.01 -5.47 1.67
C LEU A 45 15.26 -4.60 1.77
N ARG A 46 16.27 -5.02 2.55
CA ARG A 46 17.54 -4.30 2.67
C ARG A 46 18.35 -4.35 1.38
N ASP A 47 18.44 -5.52 0.76
CA ASP A 47 19.19 -5.75 -0.48
C ASP A 47 18.61 -5.00 -1.68
N PHE A 48 17.29 -4.78 -1.70
CA PHE A 48 16.59 -4.06 -2.77
C PHE A 48 16.13 -2.64 -2.37
N THR A 49 16.76 -2.03 -1.36
CA THR A 49 16.42 -0.65 -0.91
C THR A 49 16.58 0.39 -2.03
N ASP A 50 17.51 0.18 -2.95
CA ASP A 50 17.76 1.03 -4.10
C ASP A 50 16.70 0.88 -5.21
N VAL A 51 15.96 -0.24 -5.22
CA VAL A 51 14.92 -0.59 -6.22
C VAL A 51 13.50 -0.54 -5.65
N LEU A 52 13.30 -0.51 -4.34
CA LEU A 52 11.98 -0.34 -3.71
C LEU A 52 11.79 1.07 -3.15
N SER A 53 10.70 1.74 -3.51
CA SER A 53 10.31 2.98 -2.85
C SER A 53 9.65 2.63 -1.52
N THR A 54 10.20 3.16 -0.44
CA THR A 54 9.73 2.93 0.94
C THR A 54 8.94 4.11 1.49
N LEU A 55 9.18 5.30 0.93
CA LEU A 55 8.49 6.53 1.25
C LEU A 55 7.84 7.08 -0.03
N ASP A 56 6.71 7.77 0.13
CA ASP A 56 6.07 8.53 -0.96
C ASP A 56 6.99 9.58 -1.58
N GLU A 57 8.03 9.94 -0.82
CA GLU A 57 9.06 10.91 -1.15
C GLU A 57 10.18 10.36 -2.05
N ASP A 58 10.24 9.04 -2.25
CA ASP A 58 11.30 8.35 -2.99
C ASP A 58 11.12 8.52 -4.51
N LEU A 59 11.30 9.75 -5.00
CA LEU A 59 11.35 10.08 -6.42
C LEU A 59 12.64 9.56 -7.04
N ARG A 60 12.49 8.61 -7.97
CA ARG A 60 13.63 8.11 -8.75
C ARG A 60 13.81 8.85 -10.05
N ARG A 61 15.06 9.24 -10.34
CA ARG A 61 15.46 9.89 -11.58
C ARG A 61 16.68 9.18 -12.16
N THR A 62 16.62 8.87 -13.45
CA THR A 62 17.72 8.29 -14.19
C THR A 62 18.35 9.35 -15.10
N ARG A 63 19.68 9.47 -15.09
CA ARG A 63 20.42 10.40 -15.98
C ARG A 63 20.85 9.77 -17.31
N VAL A 64 20.61 8.47 -17.48
CA VAL A 64 21.04 7.68 -18.65
C VAL A 64 20.30 8.09 -19.92
N ILE A 65 19.01 8.42 -19.84
CA ILE A 65 18.19 8.78 -21.00
C ILE A 65 17.57 10.16 -20.76
N ARG A 66 17.64 11.01 -21.79
CA ARG A 66 16.87 12.25 -21.86
C ARG A 66 15.88 12.11 -23.00
N HIS A 67 14.61 12.35 -22.70
CA HIS A 67 13.55 12.31 -23.70
C HIS A 67 13.42 13.67 -24.39
N ALA A 68 13.21 13.65 -25.70
CA ALA A 68 12.84 14.83 -26.49
C ALA A 68 11.42 14.62 -27.03
N ILE A 69 10.57 15.62 -26.85
CA ILE A 69 9.21 15.62 -27.40
C ILE A 69 9.28 16.21 -28.81
N GLN A 70 8.94 15.42 -29.83
CA GLN A 70 8.94 15.87 -31.22
C GLN A 70 7.65 16.66 -31.51
N THR A 71 7.74 17.99 -31.54
CA THR A 71 6.58 18.87 -31.73
C THR A 71 6.25 19.12 -33.22
N GLY A 72 7.18 18.85 -34.14
CA GLY A 72 7.00 19.12 -35.57
C GLY A 72 6.68 20.60 -35.84
N ASP A 73 5.67 20.86 -36.68
CA ASP A 73 5.23 22.22 -37.04
C ASP A 73 4.19 22.82 -36.08
N ALA A 74 3.91 22.14 -34.95
CA ALA A 74 2.89 22.62 -34.01
C ALA A 74 3.34 23.90 -33.31
N LYS A 75 2.48 24.92 -33.37
CA LYS A 75 2.72 26.23 -32.73
C LYS A 75 2.37 26.19 -31.24
N PRO A 76 3.08 26.96 -30.39
CA PRO A 76 2.77 27.04 -28.97
C PRO A 76 1.33 27.46 -28.67
N VAL A 77 0.70 26.72 -27.77
CA VAL A 77 -0.63 27.04 -27.24
C VAL A 77 -0.49 27.52 -25.80
N ARG A 78 -1.06 28.69 -25.51
CA ARG A 78 -1.04 29.31 -24.19
C ARG A 78 -2.46 29.49 -23.66
N CYS A 79 -2.81 28.71 -22.65
CA CYS A 79 -4.07 28.79 -21.94
C CYS A 79 -3.89 29.60 -20.63
N PHE A 80 -4.88 30.42 -20.29
CA PHE A 80 -4.84 31.21 -19.06
C PHE A 80 -4.96 30.29 -17.82
N PRO A 81 -4.12 30.49 -16.78
CA PRO A 81 -4.15 29.67 -15.57
C PRO A 81 -5.46 29.86 -14.79
N ARG A 82 -5.95 28.79 -14.17
CA ARG A 82 -7.09 28.86 -13.25
C ARG A 82 -6.61 29.15 -11.84
N ARG A 83 -7.43 29.85 -11.04
CA ARG A 83 -7.14 30.09 -9.63
C ARG A 83 -7.14 28.75 -8.87
N ILE A 84 -6.02 28.42 -8.25
CA ILE A 84 -5.83 27.22 -7.44
C ILE A 84 -5.51 27.63 -5.99
N LEU A 85 -5.85 26.77 -5.03
CA LEU A 85 -5.56 26.96 -3.60
C LEU A 85 -4.42 26.07 -3.09
N TYR A 86 -3.81 25.26 -3.96
CA TYR A 86 -2.91 24.16 -3.59
C TYR A 86 -1.43 24.46 -3.85
N TYR A 87 -0.92 25.52 -3.22
CA TYR A 87 0.48 25.96 -3.41
C TYR A 87 1.50 25.08 -2.70
N GLN A 88 1.11 24.44 -1.58
CA GLN A 88 2.02 23.60 -0.78
C GLN A 88 2.63 22.44 -1.58
N GLN A 89 1.86 21.80 -2.46
CA GLN A 89 2.37 20.70 -3.28
C GLN A 89 3.32 21.18 -4.38
N VAL A 90 3.13 22.41 -4.89
CA VAL A 90 4.05 23.01 -5.86
C VAL A 90 5.40 23.29 -5.19
N ASP A 91 5.39 23.88 -4.00
CA ASP A 91 6.60 24.14 -3.22
C ASP A 91 7.36 22.84 -2.91
N GLU A 92 6.62 21.78 -2.58
CA GLU A 92 7.21 20.48 -2.31
C GLU A 92 7.81 19.84 -3.57
N MET A 93 7.12 19.89 -4.70
CA MET A 93 7.66 19.43 -5.99
C MET A 93 8.90 20.22 -6.42
N LEU A 94 8.97 21.53 -6.11
CA LEU A 94 10.15 22.36 -6.32
C LEU A 94 11.33 21.90 -5.44
N ARG A 95 11.09 21.64 -4.15
CA ARG A 95 12.14 21.13 -3.25
C ARG A 95 12.71 19.79 -3.70
N ARG A 96 11.88 18.94 -4.30
CA ARG A 96 12.27 17.62 -4.82
C ARG A 96 12.88 17.63 -6.22
N ASP A 97 13.05 18.80 -6.84
CA ASP A 97 13.54 18.93 -8.22
C ASP A 97 12.68 18.17 -9.25
N ALA A 98 11.39 17.99 -8.95
CA ALA A 98 10.41 17.37 -9.85
C ALA A 98 9.85 18.37 -10.87
N VAL A 99 9.84 19.66 -10.51
CA VAL A 99 9.46 20.79 -11.38
C VAL A 99 10.47 21.91 -11.23
N GLU A 100 10.54 22.76 -12.25
CA GLU A 100 11.40 23.95 -12.27
C GLU A 100 10.60 25.18 -12.74
N LEU A 101 11.06 26.35 -12.33
CA LEU A 101 10.53 27.61 -12.86
C LEU A 101 10.95 27.75 -14.33
N SER A 102 10.00 28.10 -15.20
CA SER A 102 10.25 28.27 -16.63
C SER A 102 9.44 29.40 -17.24
N SER A 103 9.98 30.02 -18.30
CA SER A 103 9.29 31.00 -19.12
C SER A 103 8.91 30.37 -20.47
N SER A 104 7.87 29.54 -20.46
CA SER A 104 7.44 28.79 -21.65
C SER A 104 6.38 29.54 -22.47
N HIS A 105 6.45 29.41 -23.80
CA HIS A 105 5.37 29.81 -24.71
C HIS A 105 4.17 28.84 -24.67
N TRP A 106 4.39 27.63 -24.14
CA TRP A 106 3.34 26.64 -23.89
C TRP A 106 2.83 26.79 -22.46
N ALA A 107 1.52 26.91 -22.28
CA ALA A 107 0.92 26.90 -20.94
C ALA A 107 -0.42 26.16 -20.97
N SER A 108 -0.60 25.21 -20.05
CA SER A 108 -1.85 24.49 -19.82
C SER A 108 -2.32 24.74 -18.38
N PRO A 109 -3.62 24.93 -18.11
CA PRO A 109 -4.10 25.17 -16.76
C PRO A 109 -4.00 23.90 -15.91
N ILE A 110 -3.66 24.07 -14.64
CA ILE A 110 -3.70 23.00 -13.64
C ILE A 110 -5.17 22.73 -13.28
N ILE A 111 -5.53 21.45 -13.19
CA ILE A 111 -6.87 21.01 -12.77
C ILE A 111 -6.69 20.07 -11.58
N LEU A 112 -7.41 20.35 -10.50
CA LEU A 112 -7.45 19.49 -9.33
C LEU A 112 -8.59 18.50 -9.49
N VAL A 113 -8.27 17.22 -9.34
CA VAL A 113 -9.22 16.12 -9.39
C VAL A 113 -9.12 15.39 -8.05
N LYS A 114 -10.27 15.13 -7.42
CA LYS A 114 -10.31 14.29 -6.22
C LYS A 114 -10.05 12.85 -6.64
N LYS A 115 -9.04 12.23 -6.03
CA LYS A 115 -8.86 10.78 -6.10
C LYS A 115 -9.86 10.12 -5.17
N ASP A 116 -10.53 9.06 -5.60
CA ASP A 116 -11.35 8.26 -4.70
C ASP A 116 -10.46 7.64 -3.62
N GLU A 117 -10.96 7.62 -2.38
CA GLU A 117 -10.23 7.05 -1.26
C GLU A 117 -9.99 5.55 -1.55
N SER A 118 -8.72 5.13 -1.51
CA SER A 118 -8.28 3.75 -1.72
C SER A 118 -8.28 2.97 -0.42
#